data_AF-A0A5Z0Y1U8-F1
#
_entry.id   AF-A0A5Z0Y1U8-F1
#
_cell.length_a   1.000
_cell.length_b   1.000
_cell.length_c   1.000
_cell.angle_alpha   90.00
_cell.angle_beta   90.00
_cell.angle_gamma   90.00
#
_symmetry.space_group_name_H-M   'P 1'
#
loop_
_entity.id
_entity.type
_entity.pdbx_description
1 polymer ?
#
loop_
_entity_poly.entity_id
_entity_poly.type
_entity_poly.pdbx_seq_one_letter_code
_entity_poly.pdbx_strand_id
1 'polypeptide(L)'
;KEVYNSFRNSLLIKLMLYGGLRISEALNVKLCDFEEVDDEILKISIIGKGGKEQFAFIKKEEVDDELEYFKENIQDSDYIMQTSTGKHLNRSNAFLIVNNIYAKALISKKGLHLLRHTLAMRLTAKGTNLVVIQKILRHANLNTTTIYAKATNDTIKAALLNN
;
A
#
# COMPACT_ATOMS: atom_id res chain seq x y z
N LYS A 1 -18.53 13.01 -6.84
CA LYS A 1 -17.69 13.44 -5.70
C LYS A 1 -17.71 12.44 -4.55
N GLU A 2 -18.88 11.97 -4.11
CA GLU A 2 -18.96 10.92 -3.07
C GLU A 2 -18.38 9.58 -3.55
N VAL A 3 -18.71 9.17 -4.79
CA VAL A 3 -18.17 7.97 -5.44
C VAL A 3 -16.63 7.98 -5.47
N TYR A 4 -16.02 9.04 -6.02
CA TYR A 4 -14.56 9.24 -6.00
C TYR A 4 -13.96 9.08 -4.60
N ASN A 5 -14.58 9.70 -3.59
CA ASN A 5 -14.11 9.62 -2.22
C ASN A 5 -14.15 8.20 -1.68
N SER A 6 -15.14 7.40 -2.08
CA SER A 6 -15.26 5.99 -1.70
C SER A 6 -14.13 5.16 -2.27
N PHE A 7 -13.93 5.20 -3.60
CA PHE A 7 -12.83 4.49 -4.28
C PHE A 7 -11.46 4.93 -3.77
N ARG A 8 -11.24 6.24 -3.58
CA ARG A 8 -9.97 6.77 -3.02
C ARG A 8 -9.72 6.23 -1.61
N ASN A 9 -10.74 6.25 -0.75
CA ASN A 9 -10.60 5.77 0.63
C ASN A 9 -10.34 4.26 0.66
N SER A 10 -11.02 3.50 -0.19
CA SER A 10 -10.80 2.06 -0.35
C SER A 10 -9.38 1.77 -0.79
N LEU A 11 -8.90 2.44 -1.85
CA LEU A 11 -7.54 2.29 -2.36
C LEU A 11 -6.51 2.65 -1.30
N LEU A 12 -6.69 3.75 -0.56
CA LEU A 12 -5.79 4.16 0.52
C LEU A 12 -5.62 3.05 1.57
N ILE A 13 -6.72 2.41 1.99
CA ILE A 13 -6.68 1.30 2.95
C ILE A 13 -5.97 0.09 2.32
N LYS A 14 -6.36 -0.31 1.11
CA LYS A 14 -5.83 -1.48 0.40
C LYS A 14 -4.33 -1.38 0.13
N LEU A 15 -3.84 -0.20 -0.29
CA LEU A 15 -2.41 0.07 -0.46
C LEU A 15 -1.61 -0.13 0.84
N MET A 16 -2.17 0.31 1.97
CA MET A 16 -1.49 0.17 3.26
C MET A 16 -1.60 -1.26 3.84
N LEU A 17 -2.73 -1.92 3.63
CA LEU A 17 -3.06 -3.24 4.18
C LEU A 17 -2.49 -4.39 3.37
N TYR A 18 -2.49 -4.30 2.05
CA TYR A 18 -2.07 -5.39 1.15
C TYR A 18 -0.75 -5.08 0.46
N GLY A 19 -0.54 -3.84 0.03
CA GLY A 19 0.73 -3.41 -0.56
C GLY A 19 1.81 -3.04 0.46
N GLY A 20 1.44 -2.93 1.74
CA GLY A 20 2.34 -2.52 2.80
C GLY A 20 2.95 -1.15 2.51
N LEU A 21 2.17 -0.17 2.04
CA LEU A 21 2.63 1.22 1.88
C LEU A 21 2.68 1.98 3.20
N ARG A 22 3.69 2.86 3.35
CA ARG A 22 3.67 3.90 4.39
C ARG A 22 2.65 4.94 3.99
N ILE A 23 2.10 5.68 4.96
CA ILE A 23 1.14 6.73 4.63
C ILE A 23 1.72 7.78 3.66
N SER A 24 2.98 8.18 3.83
CA SER A 24 3.61 9.13 2.93
C SER A 24 3.76 8.59 1.51
N GLU A 25 3.95 7.29 1.35
CA GLU A 25 4.06 6.65 0.03
C GLU A 25 2.66 6.55 -0.60
N ALA A 26 1.67 6.04 0.16
CA ALA A 26 0.29 5.89 -0.30
C ALA A 26 -0.36 7.22 -0.70
N LEU A 27 -0.01 8.32 -0.02
CA LEU A 27 -0.51 9.66 -0.38
C LEU A 27 0.04 10.16 -1.72
N ASN A 28 1.23 9.74 -2.12
CA ASN A 28 1.92 10.29 -3.29
C ASN A 28 1.83 9.41 -4.54
N VAL A 29 1.02 8.35 -4.52
CA VAL A 29 0.82 7.51 -5.72
C VAL A 29 0.03 8.27 -6.78
N LYS A 30 0.48 8.09 -8.02
CA LYS A 30 -0.19 8.48 -9.25
C LYS A 30 -0.70 7.25 -9.98
N LEU A 31 -1.60 7.45 -10.93
CA LEU A 31 -2.11 6.34 -11.72
C LEU A 31 -1.02 5.68 -12.57
N CYS A 32 -0.10 6.47 -13.13
CA CYS A 32 1.05 5.98 -13.90
C CYS A 32 2.07 5.17 -13.08
N ASP A 33 1.99 5.18 -11.74
CA ASP A 33 2.94 4.45 -10.90
C ASP A 33 2.63 2.95 -10.84
N PHE A 34 1.46 2.52 -11.33
CA PHE A 34 1.00 1.13 -11.31
C PHE A 34 1.33 0.43 -12.63
N GLU A 35 2.11 -0.65 -12.55
CA GLU A 35 2.49 -1.47 -13.70
C GLU A 35 2.18 -2.95 -13.43
N GLU A 36 1.55 -3.63 -14.37
CA GLU A 36 1.37 -5.08 -14.33
C GLU A 36 2.73 -5.77 -14.55
N VAL A 37 3.10 -6.65 -13.62
CA VAL A 37 4.33 -7.46 -13.76
C VAL A 37 4.01 -8.85 -14.31
N ASP A 38 2.82 -9.34 -13.96
CA ASP A 38 2.19 -10.58 -14.42
C ASP A 38 0.67 -10.43 -14.21
N ASP A 39 -0.10 -11.47 -14.55
CA ASP A 39 -1.57 -11.44 -14.51
C ASP A 39 -2.14 -11.22 -13.09
N GLU A 40 -1.36 -11.51 -12.04
CA GLU A 40 -1.82 -11.49 -10.66
C GLU A 40 -1.24 -10.32 -9.84
N ILE A 41 -0.09 -9.77 -10.22
CA ILE A 41 0.67 -8.80 -9.43
C ILE A 41 0.89 -7.47 -10.16
N LEU A 42 0.55 -6.40 -9.44
CA LEU A 42 0.94 -5.04 -9.77
C LEU A 42 2.21 -4.63 -9.01
N LYS A 43 3.12 -3.96 -9.71
CA LYS A 43 4.23 -3.18 -9.14
C LYS A 43 3.79 -1.72 -9.02
N ILE A 44 4.15 -1.11 -7.90
CA ILE A 44 3.91 0.31 -7.62
C ILE A 44 5.25 1.01 -7.44
N SER A 45 5.57 1.93 -8.33
CA SER A 45 6.73 2.82 -8.20
C SER A 45 6.49 3.85 -7.10
N ILE A 46 7.40 3.97 -6.14
CA ILE A 46 7.27 4.89 -5.00
C ILE A 46 8.58 5.58 -4.65
N ILE A 47 8.47 6.76 -4.04
CA ILE A 47 9.62 7.49 -3.50
C ILE A 47 9.76 7.18 -2.01
N GLY A 48 10.83 6.46 -1.65
CA GLY A 48 11.15 6.08 -0.29
C GLY A 48 11.93 7.14 0.49
N LYS A 49 12.39 6.75 1.69
CA LYS A 49 13.21 7.62 2.55
C LYS A 49 14.47 8.06 1.81
N GLY A 50 14.75 9.37 1.86
CA GLY A 50 15.92 9.97 1.22
C GLY A 50 15.78 10.15 -0.29
N GLY A 51 14.55 10.13 -0.83
CA GLY A 51 14.29 10.39 -2.25
C GLY A 51 14.63 9.24 -3.19
N LYS A 52 14.95 8.06 -2.65
CA LYS A 52 15.30 6.90 -3.46
C LYS A 52 14.05 6.22 -3.99
N GLU A 53 14.05 5.91 -5.27
CA GLU A 53 13.02 5.06 -5.89
C GLU A 53 13.03 3.67 -5.26
N GLN A 54 11.84 3.16 -4.99
CA GLN A 54 11.58 1.83 -4.48
C GLN A 54 10.32 1.29 -5.14
N PHE A 55 10.10 -0.02 -5.01
CA PHE A 55 8.91 -0.67 -5.53
C PHE A 55 8.14 -1.33 -4.39
N ALA A 56 6.81 -1.23 -4.47
CA ALA A 56 5.90 -2.09 -3.73
C ALA A 56 5.22 -3.06 -4.70
N PHE A 57 4.68 -4.14 -4.17
CA PHE A 57 3.88 -5.09 -4.93
C PHE A 57 2.54 -5.29 -4.22
N ILE A 58 1.49 -5.50 -5.00
CA ILE A 58 0.15 -5.77 -4.51
C ILE A 58 -0.54 -6.71 -5.49
N LYS A 59 -1.43 -7.59 -5.01
CA LYS A 59 -2.24 -8.39 -5.92
C LYS A 59 -3.19 -7.48 -6.70
N LYS A 60 -3.36 -7.73 -7.99
CA LYS A 60 -4.25 -6.99 -8.87
C LYS A 60 -5.69 -7.05 -8.38
N GLU A 61 -6.16 -8.25 -8.01
CA GLU A 61 -7.52 -8.49 -7.49
C GLU A 61 -7.89 -7.60 -6.29
N GLU A 62 -6.90 -7.16 -5.49
CA GLU A 62 -7.16 -6.35 -4.31
C GLU A 62 -7.49 -4.89 -4.65
N VAL A 63 -7.14 -4.40 -5.84
CA VAL A 63 -7.26 -2.97 -6.21
C VAL A 63 -7.86 -2.70 -7.59
N ASP A 64 -8.25 -3.74 -8.34
CA ASP A 64 -8.65 -3.58 -9.75
C ASP A 64 -9.86 -2.66 -9.90
N ASP A 65 -10.90 -2.84 -9.07
CA ASP A 65 -12.10 -1.98 -9.06
C ASP A 65 -11.75 -0.49 -8.87
N GLU A 66 -10.82 -0.18 -7.96
CA GLU A 66 -10.38 1.20 -7.74
C GLU A 66 -9.57 1.73 -8.91
N LEU A 67 -8.67 0.93 -9.48
CA LEU A 67 -7.82 1.36 -10.59
C LEU A 67 -8.63 1.54 -11.87
N GLU A 68 -9.58 0.67 -12.16
CA GLU A 68 -10.51 0.82 -13.29
C GLU A 68 -11.30 2.12 -13.17
N TYR A 69 -11.88 2.39 -11.98
CA TYR A 69 -12.53 3.67 -11.71
C TYR A 69 -11.60 4.86 -11.97
N PHE A 70 -10.35 4.83 -11.50
CA PHE A 70 -9.44 5.96 -11.70
C PHE A 70 -8.97 6.13 -13.15
N LYS A 71 -8.74 5.04 -13.90
CA LYS A 71 -8.41 5.09 -15.32
C LYS A 71 -9.45 5.85 -16.15
N GLU A 72 -10.72 5.77 -15.77
CA GLU A 72 -11.80 6.47 -16.46
C GLU A 72 -12.00 7.92 -15.98
N ASN A 73 -11.47 8.29 -14.82
CA ASN A 73 -11.86 9.53 -14.11
C ASN A 73 -10.72 10.53 -13.86
N ILE A 74 -9.45 10.16 -14.04
CA ILE A 74 -8.29 11.05 -13.86
C ILE A 74 -7.24 10.82 -14.96
N GLN A 75 -6.27 11.72 -15.09
CA GLN A 75 -5.13 11.52 -16.00
C GLN A 75 -4.07 10.62 -15.34
N ASP A 76 -3.29 9.91 -16.16
CA ASP A 76 -2.22 9.03 -15.68
C ASP A 76 -1.23 9.73 -14.75
N SER A 77 -0.89 10.98 -15.03
CA SER A 77 0.05 11.78 -14.24
C SER A 77 -0.52 12.36 -12.94
N ASP A 78 -1.82 12.21 -12.70
CA ASP A 78 -2.49 12.81 -11.55
C ASP A 78 -2.27 11.99 -10.28
N TYR A 79 -2.14 12.69 -9.16
CA TYR A 79 -2.21 12.06 -7.84
C TYR A 79 -3.61 11.49 -7.63
N ILE A 80 -3.70 10.25 -7.15
CA ILE A 80 -5.00 9.62 -6.82
C ILE A 80 -5.55 10.17 -5.50
N MET A 81 -4.67 10.49 -4.55
CA MET A 81 -5.08 10.92 -3.21
C MET A 81 -5.39 12.42 -3.18
N GLN A 82 -6.58 12.78 -3.67
CA GLN A 82 -7.07 14.17 -3.69
C GLN A 82 -8.29 14.35 -2.78
N THR A 83 -8.51 15.57 -2.29
CA THR A 83 -9.72 15.98 -1.57
C THR A 83 -10.88 16.22 -2.54
N SER A 84 -12.09 16.44 -2.01
CA SER A 84 -13.27 16.84 -2.81
C SER A 84 -13.11 18.18 -3.55
N THR A 85 -12.07 18.95 -3.21
CA THR A 85 -11.69 20.23 -3.83
C THR A 85 -10.51 20.08 -4.79
N GLY A 86 -10.05 18.85 -5.08
CA GLY A 86 -8.92 18.58 -5.98
C GLY A 86 -7.54 18.85 -5.38
N LYS A 87 -7.46 19.22 -4.09
CA LYS A 87 -6.17 19.42 -3.41
C LYS A 87 -5.59 18.07 -3.00
N HIS A 88 -4.26 17.97 -2.94
CA HIS A 88 -3.60 16.77 -2.44
C HIS A 88 -4.03 16.45 -0.99
N LEU A 89 -4.34 15.18 -0.73
CA LEU A 89 -4.79 14.72 0.58
C LEU A 89 -3.60 14.70 1.55
N ASN A 90 -3.68 15.50 2.62
CA ASN A 90 -2.61 15.53 3.62
C ASN A 90 -2.73 14.37 4.63
N ARG A 91 -1.64 14.15 5.39
CA ARG A 91 -1.56 13.09 6.41
C ARG A 91 -2.62 13.21 7.50
N SER A 92 -3.00 14.42 7.91
CA SER A 92 -4.00 14.65 8.96
C SER A 92 -5.39 14.22 8.48
N ASN A 93 -5.75 14.58 7.25
CA ASN A 93 -7.01 14.15 6.63
C ASN A 93 -7.05 12.63 6.44
N ALA A 94 -5.95 12.04 5.98
CA ALA A 94 -5.84 10.59 5.89
C ALA A 94 -5.99 9.90 7.25
N PHE A 95 -5.40 10.48 8.31
CA PHE A 95 -5.58 9.97 9.68
C PHE A 95 -7.06 9.99 10.08
N LEU A 96 -7.79 11.07 9.81
CA LEU A 96 -9.21 11.15 10.11
C LEU A 96 -10.02 10.12 9.31
N ILE A 97 -9.77 10.00 8.00
CA ILE A 97 -10.43 9.03 7.13
C ILE A 97 -10.24 7.60 7.65
N VAL A 98 -8.99 7.21 7.90
CA VAL A 98 -8.65 5.85 8.33
C VAL A 98 -9.26 5.53 9.69
N ASN A 99 -9.18 6.45 10.67
CA ASN A 99 -9.76 6.19 11.99
C ASN A 99 -11.29 6.21 11.98
N ASN A 100 -11.92 6.98 11.09
CA ASN A 100 -13.37 6.91 10.90
C ASN A 100 -13.80 5.55 10.33
N ILE A 101 -13.01 4.99 9.41
CA ILE A 101 -13.23 3.64 8.88
C ILE A 101 -13.08 2.60 10.00
N TYR A 102 -12.04 2.71 10.83
CA TYR A 102 -11.86 1.83 12.00
C TYR A 102 -13.04 1.91 12.98
N ALA A 103 -13.52 3.11 13.28
CA ALA A 103 -14.68 3.30 14.16
C ALA A 103 -15.93 2.63 13.59
N LYS A 104 -16.20 2.78 12.28
CA LYS A 104 -17.30 2.09 11.59
C LYS A 104 -17.15 0.58 11.61
N ALA A 105 -15.91 0.08 11.56
CA ALA A 105 -15.59 -1.34 11.65
C ALA A 105 -15.46 -1.86 13.11
N LEU A 106 -15.80 -1.04 14.12
CA LEU A 106 -15.69 -1.37 15.55
C LEU A 106 -14.25 -1.76 16.00
N ILE A 107 -13.24 -1.24 15.31
CA ILE A 107 -11.83 -1.42 15.65
C ILE A 107 -11.45 -0.35 16.68
N SER A 108 -11.08 -0.78 17.89
CA SER A 108 -10.71 0.10 19.00
C SER A 108 -9.35 0.79 18.84
N LYS A 109 -8.44 0.16 18.08
CA LYS A 109 -7.11 0.70 17.83
C LYS A 109 -7.17 1.86 16.83
N LYS A 110 -6.30 2.84 17.03
CA LYS A 110 -6.16 4.02 16.16
C LYS A 110 -4.78 4.06 15.51
N GLY A 111 -4.71 4.75 14.37
CA GLY A 111 -3.45 5.11 13.74
C GLY A 111 -3.22 4.51 12.36
N LEU A 112 -2.42 5.24 11.59
CA LEU A 112 -2.15 4.96 10.18
C LEU A 112 -1.33 3.69 9.97
N HIS A 113 -0.45 3.33 10.91
CA HIS A 113 0.44 2.18 10.76
C HIS A 113 -0.21 0.83 11.12
N LEU A 114 -1.43 0.83 11.67
CA LEU A 114 -2.09 -0.41 12.08
C LEU A 114 -2.27 -1.38 10.90
N LEU A 115 -2.73 -0.91 9.75
CA LEU A 115 -2.91 -1.74 8.54
C LEU A 115 -1.60 -2.39 8.09
N ARG A 116 -0.52 -1.61 8.05
CA ARG A 116 0.82 -2.11 7.73
C ARG A 116 1.27 -3.18 8.72
N HIS A 117 1.05 -2.95 10.01
CA HIS A 117 1.37 -3.94 11.04
C HIS A 117 0.52 -5.21 10.87
N THR A 118 -0.75 -5.08 10.51
CA THR A 118 -1.61 -6.23 10.22
C THR A 118 -1.05 -7.06 9.06
N LEU A 119 -0.56 -6.44 7.98
CA LEU A 119 0.14 -7.16 6.91
C LEU A 119 1.34 -7.94 7.43
N ALA A 120 2.21 -7.28 8.22
CA ALA A 120 3.38 -7.91 8.81
C ALA A 120 3.02 -9.14 9.64
N MET A 121 1.98 -9.01 10.47
CA MET A 121 1.49 -10.10 11.32
C MET A 121 0.88 -11.25 10.52
N ARG A 122 0.11 -10.96 9.47
CA ARG A 122 -0.46 -11.99 8.59
C ARG A 122 0.63 -12.80 7.88
N LEU A 123 1.62 -12.11 7.28
CA LEU A 123 2.75 -12.77 6.64
C LEU A 123 3.56 -13.62 7.64
N THR A 124 3.77 -13.11 8.85
CA THR A 124 4.45 -13.85 9.92
C THR A 124 3.67 -15.10 10.32
N ALA A 125 2.35 -14.99 10.51
CA ALA A 125 1.49 -16.11 10.87
C ALA A 125 1.46 -17.21 9.79
N LYS A 126 1.64 -16.83 8.52
CA LYS A 126 1.76 -17.76 7.39
C LYS A 126 3.17 -18.36 7.23
N GLY A 127 4.08 -18.09 8.17
CA GLY A 127 5.44 -18.62 8.14
C GLY A 127 6.34 -17.95 7.10
N THR A 128 5.95 -16.77 6.59
CA THR A 128 6.80 -16.02 5.64
C THR A 128 8.11 -15.65 6.33
N ASN A 129 9.22 -15.90 5.63
CA ASN A 129 10.55 -15.57 6.12
C ASN A 129 10.64 -14.06 6.47
N LEU A 130 11.16 -13.73 7.66
CA LEU A 130 11.26 -12.34 8.15
C LEU A 130 12.01 -11.41 7.18
N VAL A 131 12.99 -11.91 6.43
CA VAL A 131 13.72 -11.13 5.43
C VAL A 131 12.80 -10.74 4.27
N VAL A 132 11.92 -11.64 3.84
CA VAL A 132 10.92 -11.35 2.79
C VAL A 132 9.92 -10.31 3.31
N ILE A 133 9.42 -10.47 4.54
CA ILE A 133 8.53 -9.50 5.20
C ILE A 133 9.20 -8.12 5.29
N GLN A 134 10.47 -8.07 5.68
CA GLN A 134 11.23 -6.82 5.76
C GLN A 134 11.36 -6.13 4.41
N LYS A 135 11.54 -6.89 3.31
CA LYS A 135 11.58 -6.33 1.95
C LYS A 135 10.21 -5.84 1.50
N ILE A 136 9.13 -6.59 1.73
CA ILE A 136 7.74 -6.14 1.48
C ILE A 136 7.49 -4.82 2.20
N LEU A 137 7.93 -4.73 3.44
CA LEU A 137 7.75 -3.56 4.29
C LEU A 137 8.89 -2.53 4.18
N ARG A 138 9.84 -2.68 3.25
CA ARG A 138 10.85 -1.67 2.90
C ARG A 138 11.51 -0.97 4.11
N HIS A 139 11.80 -1.69 5.21
CA HIS A 139 12.35 -1.08 6.42
C HIS A 139 13.82 -0.67 6.21
N ALA A 140 14.17 0.57 6.59
CA ALA A 140 15.50 1.14 6.36
C ALA A 140 16.54 0.81 7.44
N ASN A 141 16.13 0.38 8.64
CA ASN A 141 17.06 0.08 9.74
C ASN A 141 17.36 -1.41 9.83
N LEU A 142 18.62 -1.72 9.57
CA LEU A 142 19.30 -2.98 9.81
C LEU A 142 19.71 -3.05 11.28
N ASN A 143 19.22 -4.06 12.00
CA ASN A 143 19.97 -4.70 13.08
C ASN A 143 19.34 -6.07 13.29
N THR A 144 19.63 -6.97 12.37
CA THR A 144 19.75 -8.41 12.64
C THR A 144 20.46 -8.97 11.43
N THR A 145 21.68 -9.38 11.71
CA THR A 145 22.66 -9.99 10.83
C THR A 145 22.00 -10.80 9.73
N THR A 146 22.41 -10.51 8.50
CA THR A 146 22.19 -11.23 7.26
C THR A 146 22.46 -12.73 7.46
N ILE A 147 21.48 -13.48 7.92
CA ILE A 147 21.57 -14.93 8.14
C ILE A 147 20.59 -15.58 7.16
N TYR A 148 21.12 -15.82 5.95
CA TYR A 148 20.79 -16.89 4.99
C TYR A 148 19.51 -16.88 4.13
N ALA A 149 18.74 -15.81 4.00
CA ALA A 149 17.68 -15.77 2.98
C ALA A 149 17.83 -14.60 2.01
N LYS A 150 18.27 -14.85 0.77
CA LYS A 150 18.20 -13.85 -0.30
C LYS A 150 16.74 -13.74 -0.73
N ALA A 151 15.97 -12.88 -0.07
CA ALA A 151 14.63 -12.54 -0.53
C ALA A 151 14.74 -11.91 -1.94
N THR A 152 14.15 -12.54 -2.95
CA THR A 152 14.05 -12.05 -4.33
C THR A 152 12.67 -11.42 -4.57
N ASN A 153 12.47 -10.75 -5.70
CA ASN A 153 11.15 -10.29 -6.10
C ASN A 153 10.15 -11.46 -6.17
N ASP A 154 10.59 -12.65 -6.62
CA ASP A 154 9.73 -13.83 -6.69
C ASP A 154 9.27 -14.28 -5.31
N THR A 155 10.17 -14.30 -4.31
CA THR A 155 9.78 -14.64 -2.93
C THR A 155 8.83 -13.62 -2.32
N ILE A 156 8.93 -12.34 -2.72
CA ILE A 156 8.03 -11.27 -2.29
C ILE A 156 6.63 -11.49 -2.90
N LYS A 157 6.57 -11.70 -4.22
CA LYS A 157 5.32 -11.98 -4.94
C LYS A 157 4.62 -13.20 -4.37
N ALA A 158 5.34 -14.31 -4.21
CA ALA A 158 4.79 -15.55 -3.65
C ALA A 158 4.24 -15.36 -2.23
N ALA A 159 4.92 -14.58 -1.38
CA ALA A 159 4.42 -14.29 -0.03
C ALA A 159 3.13 -13.44 -0.05
N LEU A 160 3.00 -12.53 -1.01
CA LEU A 160 1.77 -11.73 -1.18
C LEU A 160 0.62 -12.55 -1.77
N LEU A 161 0.89 -13.42 -2.75
CA LEU A 161 -0.11 -14.34 -3.33
C LEU A 161 -0.74 -15.26 -2.28
N ASN A 162 0.08 -15.74 -1.34
CA ASN A 162 -0.35 -16.60 -0.26
C ASN A 162 -0.92 -15.86 0.95
N ASN A 163 -1.00 -14.51 0.94
CA ASN A 163 -1.51 -13.69 2.06
C ASN A 163 -3.02 -13.51 2.09
#